data_AF-A0A7R8CSS7-F1
#
_entry.id   AF-A0A7R8CSS7-F1
#
_cell.length_a   1.000
_cell.length_b   1.000
_cell.length_c   1.000
_cell.angle_alpha   90.00
_cell.angle_beta   90.00
_cell.angle_gamma   90.00
#
_symmetry.space_group_name_H-M   'P 1'
#
loop_
_entity.id
_entity.type
_entity.pdbx_description
1 polymer ?
#
loop_
_entity_poly.entity_id
_entity_poly.type
_entity_poly.pdbx_seq_one_letter_code
_entity_poly.pdbx_strand_id
1 'polypeptide(L)'
;MDMNSLILLIFLCVLSGGEASLYGLFFGNIMSKLTLESSVNPKCGNQCRDKSVNFVDIGERSSNRRWLWDVTHLPAFYSIFTSEPNTNAHVDWPNFISQPNPKSLSYGSEDPLWTSSVIFESLVEFNDTNDDMKLNYSKCGMDESYCRTYSLYNCTWDRELLVNTTTHLTIQFINITVSAFIDDGYGYWLPHLAHSLSFSILMLVDSSSSEGSFSRRQTESLNDEHTPGIFETNELIFSGMNKTDSTRVFMSKGIAVTAMHKYFNLTSLYAIYGNRIDQFLARRYLVSFGAPNDGFYNKTQYNAWTFNLGHGEPIDGNLSRNVIIASTFLGIIVVISIMVSSSFCLYKRWKNRNTEPHFSYGQI
;
A
#
# COMPACT_ATOMS: atom_id res chain seq x y z
N MET A 1 -10.43 10.03 71.14
CA MET A 1 -9.79 10.28 69.83
C MET A 1 -9.11 8.98 69.44
N ASP A 2 -9.51 8.39 68.32
CA ASP A 2 -8.60 7.70 67.40
C ASP A 2 -9.38 7.43 66.10
N MET A 3 -8.82 7.86 64.97
CA MET A 3 -9.56 8.04 63.73
C MET A 3 -9.08 7.03 62.68
N ASN A 4 -9.79 5.90 62.56
CA ASN A 4 -9.46 4.84 61.60
C ASN A 4 -10.46 4.76 60.44
N SER A 5 -10.58 5.86 59.68
CA SER A 5 -11.23 5.85 58.36
C SER A 5 -10.26 5.35 57.30
N LEU A 6 -10.54 4.21 56.68
CA LEU A 6 -9.84 3.77 55.47
C LEU A 6 -10.63 4.26 54.24
N ILE A 7 -10.29 5.46 53.76
CA ILE A 7 -10.84 5.99 52.50
C ILE A 7 -10.03 5.39 51.34
N LEU A 8 -10.64 4.49 50.58
CA LEU A 8 -10.04 3.94 49.35
C LEU A 8 -10.29 4.90 48.18
N LEU A 9 -9.42 5.90 48.04
CA LEU A 9 -9.40 6.81 46.89
C LEU A 9 -8.77 6.09 45.68
N ILE A 10 -9.60 5.50 44.82
CA ILE A 10 -9.16 4.98 43.52
C ILE A 10 -9.13 6.14 42.52
N PHE A 11 -7.96 6.74 42.33
CA PHE A 11 -7.70 7.57 41.16
C PHE A 11 -7.59 6.66 39.92
N LEU A 12 -8.71 6.46 39.21
CA LEU A 12 -8.67 6.04 37.82
C LEU A 12 -8.31 7.24 36.94
N CYS A 13 -7.05 7.65 37.01
CA CYS A 13 -6.44 8.59 36.08
C CYS A 13 -5.49 7.83 35.17
N VAL A 14 -6.04 7.19 34.13
CA VAL A 14 -5.29 6.86 32.92
C VAL A 14 -5.63 7.91 31.89
N LEU A 15 -5.01 9.09 32.05
CA LEU A 15 -4.83 10.04 30.96
C LEU A 15 -3.58 9.61 30.18
N SER A 16 -3.74 8.67 29.25
CA SER A 16 -2.88 8.59 28.07
C SER A 16 -3.58 9.37 26.97
N GLY A 17 -3.01 10.52 26.59
CA GLY A 17 -3.70 11.54 25.80
C GLY A 17 -4.11 11.10 24.39
N GLY A 18 -5.17 11.74 23.89
CA GLY A 18 -5.77 11.51 22.58
C GLY A 18 -7.28 11.67 22.67
N GLU A 19 -7.84 12.73 22.06
CA GLU A 19 -9.27 13.04 22.12
C GLU A 19 -10.15 12.10 21.26
N ALA A 20 -10.19 10.81 21.59
CA ALA A 20 -11.15 9.85 21.04
C ALA A 20 -12.46 9.90 21.86
N SER A 21 -13.19 11.02 21.71
CA SER A 21 -14.36 11.33 22.54
C SER A 21 -15.55 10.37 22.34
N LEU A 22 -16.36 10.20 23.38
CA LEU A 22 -17.60 9.38 23.36
C LEU A 22 -18.64 9.81 22.30
N TYR A 23 -18.46 10.96 21.67
CA TYR A 23 -19.38 11.51 20.65
C TYR A 23 -19.55 10.57 19.45
N GLY A 24 -18.51 9.82 19.07
CA GLY A 24 -18.55 8.89 17.94
C GLY A 24 -19.50 7.69 18.09
N LEU A 25 -20.03 7.44 19.30
CA LEU A 25 -21.00 6.37 19.56
C LEU A 25 -22.47 6.84 19.48
N PHE A 26 -22.74 8.14 19.54
CA PHE A 26 -24.10 8.69 19.58
C PHE A 26 -24.42 9.66 18.45
N PHE A 27 -23.42 10.42 17.99
CA PHE A 27 -23.53 11.17 16.74
C PHE A 27 -22.74 10.42 15.69
N GLY A 28 -23.47 9.67 14.86
CA GLY A 28 -22.93 9.18 13.60
C GLY A 28 -22.50 10.40 12.79
N ASN A 29 -21.20 10.70 12.79
CA ASN A 29 -20.61 11.55 11.77
C ASN A 29 -21.08 10.98 10.44
N ILE A 30 -21.77 11.81 9.65
CA ILE A 30 -22.05 11.51 8.26
C ILE A 30 -20.69 11.65 7.56
N MET A 31 -19.84 10.63 7.70
CA MET A 31 -18.79 10.35 6.75
C MET A 31 -19.52 10.25 5.42
N SER A 32 -19.36 11.27 4.58
CA SER A 32 -19.77 11.22 3.19
C SER A 32 -19.16 9.95 2.62
N LYS A 33 -20.01 8.98 2.26
CA LYS A 33 -19.55 7.64 1.85
C LYS A 33 -18.59 7.81 0.68
N LEU A 34 -17.29 7.66 0.96
CA LEU A 34 -16.23 7.76 -0.03
C LEU A 34 -16.60 6.83 -1.19
N THR A 35 -16.53 7.33 -2.41
CA THR A 35 -16.98 6.63 -3.60
C THR A 35 -15.97 6.83 -4.72
N LEU A 36 -15.45 5.75 -5.28
CA LEU A 36 -14.67 5.75 -6.50
C LEU A 36 -15.58 5.93 -7.72
N GLU A 37 -15.13 6.77 -8.65
CA GLU A 37 -15.67 6.91 -9.98
C GLU A 37 -14.56 6.61 -10.98
N SER A 38 -14.76 5.67 -11.89
CA SER A 38 -13.75 5.26 -12.87
C SER A 38 -14.25 5.43 -14.30
N SER A 39 -13.37 5.87 -15.20
CA SER A 39 -13.63 5.97 -16.63
C SER A 39 -12.51 5.33 -17.44
N VAL A 40 -12.87 4.31 -18.23
CA VAL A 40 -11.94 3.61 -19.13
C VAL A 40 -12.05 4.24 -20.53
N ASN A 41 -10.91 4.65 -21.10
CA ASN A 41 -10.79 5.31 -22.40
C ASN A 41 -11.86 6.43 -22.60
N PRO A 42 -11.97 7.41 -21.68
CA PRO A 42 -13.08 8.37 -21.60
C PRO A 42 -13.36 9.08 -22.93
N LYS A 43 -14.55 8.86 -23.49
CA LYS A 43 -15.04 9.47 -24.74
C LYS A 43 -14.24 9.12 -26.01
N CYS A 44 -13.38 8.09 -26.00
CA CYS A 44 -12.58 7.73 -27.18
C CYS A 44 -13.43 7.18 -28.36
N GLY A 45 -14.53 6.51 -28.05
CA GLY A 45 -15.41 5.90 -29.05
C GLY A 45 -14.67 4.91 -29.95
N ASN A 46 -14.95 4.94 -31.25
CA ASN A 46 -14.36 4.00 -32.22
C ASN A 46 -12.84 4.16 -32.39
N GLN A 47 -12.23 5.28 -31.98
CA GLN A 47 -10.80 5.54 -32.20
C GLN A 47 -9.87 4.61 -31.39
N CYS A 48 -10.38 4.04 -30.28
CA CYS A 48 -9.70 3.06 -29.44
C CYS A 48 -10.12 1.61 -29.72
N ARG A 49 -11.00 1.35 -30.70
CA ARG A 49 -11.63 0.02 -30.86
C ARG A 49 -10.67 -1.04 -31.37
N ASP A 50 -9.73 -0.64 -32.24
CA ASP A 50 -8.77 -1.50 -32.92
C ASP A 50 -7.32 -1.15 -32.52
N LYS A 51 -7.12 -0.57 -31.34
CA LYS A 51 -5.82 -0.11 -30.81
C LYS A 51 -5.65 -0.54 -29.36
N SER A 52 -4.42 -0.85 -28.95
CA SER A 52 -4.03 -1.25 -27.59
C SER A 52 -4.04 -0.09 -26.58
N VAL A 53 -5.13 0.69 -26.55
CA VAL A 53 -5.28 1.87 -25.68
C VAL A 53 -5.85 1.45 -24.34
N ASN A 54 -5.08 1.73 -23.30
CA ASN A 54 -5.34 1.27 -21.94
C ASN A 54 -5.15 2.41 -20.96
N PHE A 55 -6.18 3.25 -20.90
CA PHE A 55 -6.22 4.45 -20.09
C PHE A 55 -7.40 4.36 -19.11
N VAL A 56 -7.13 4.50 -17.82
CA VAL A 56 -8.14 4.45 -16.75
C VAL A 56 -7.96 5.65 -15.84
N ASP A 57 -8.88 6.61 -15.93
CA ASP A 57 -8.97 7.74 -15.01
C ASP A 57 -9.90 7.38 -13.85
N ILE A 58 -9.44 7.53 -12.62
CA ILE A 58 -10.10 7.13 -11.39
C ILE A 58 -10.15 8.37 -10.49
N GLY A 59 -11.34 8.80 -10.09
CA GLY A 59 -11.54 9.91 -9.17
C GLY A 59 -12.22 9.46 -7.88
N GLU A 60 -11.89 10.13 -6.78
CA GLU A 60 -12.72 10.11 -5.57
C GLU A 60 -13.82 11.16 -5.70
N ARG A 61 -15.08 10.75 -5.53
CA ARG A 61 -16.24 11.63 -5.65
C ARG A 61 -16.22 12.75 -4.61
N SER A 62 -16.52 13.97 -5.06
CA SER A 62 -16.46 15.22 -4.27
C SER A 62 -15.07 15.60 -3.76
N SER A 63 -14.01 14.98 -4.29
CA SER A 63 -12.61 15.24 -3.96
C SER A 63 -11.86 15.79 -5.17
N ASN A 64 -10.65 16.29 -4.93
CA ASN A 64 -9.68 16.65 -5.96
C ASN A 64 -8.60 15.56 -6.17
N ARG A 65 -8.68 14.45 -5.43
CA ARG A 65 -7.79 13.29 -5.58
C ARG A 65 -8.22 12.40 -6.74
N ARG A 66 -7.25 12.07 -7.58
CA ARG A 66 -7.41 11.14 -8.70
C ARG A 66 -6.21 10.22 -8.82
N TRP A 67 -6.43 9.11 -9.50
CA TRP A 67 -5.41 8.21 -10.01
C TRP A 67 -5.58 8.03 -11.50
N LEU A 68 -4.47 7.97 -12.22
CA LEU A 68 -4.45 7.60 -13.63
C LEU A 68 -3.60 6.34 -13.80
N TRP A 69 -4.15 5.35 -14.47
CA TRP A 69 -3.43 4.16 -14.92
C TRP A 69 -3.39 4.18 -16.44
N ASP A 70 -2.20 4.35 -17.01
CA ASP A 70 -1.98 4.40 -18.45
C ASP A 70 -0.90 3.39 -18.82
N VAL A 71 -1.29 2.36 -19.57
CA VAL A 71 -0.36 1.38 -20.16
C VAL A 71 -0.46 1.38 -21.69
N THR A 72 -0.90 2.50 -22.29
CA THR A 72 -1.04 2.64 -23.75
C THR A 72 0.31 2.58 -24.49
N HIS A 73 1.39 3.01 -23.82
CA HIS A 73 2.76 2.93 -24.29
C HIS A 73 3.66 2.33 -23.20
N LEU A 74 4.25 3.16 -22.33
CA LEU A 74 4.93 2.72 -21.11
C LEU A 74 3.91 2.56 -19.97
N PRO A 75 3.95 1.46 -19.19
CA PRO A 75 3.13 1.33 -17.99
C PRO A 75 3.46 2.41 -16.97
N ALA A 76 2.51 3.31 -16.74
CA ALA A 76 2.67 4.48 -15.90
C ALA A 76 1.43 4.69 -15.02
N PHE A 77 1.67 4.89 -13.73
CA PHE A 77 0.64 5.00 -12.71
C PHE A 77 0.85 6.26 -11.89
N TYR A 78 -0.17 7.11 -11.82
CA TYR A 78 -0.06 8.49 -11.33
C TYR A 78 -0.97 8.75 -10.14
N SER A 79 -0.43 9.37 -9.09
CA SER A 79 -1.15 10.24 -8.14
C SER A 79 -1.38 11.64 -8.73
N ILE A 80 -2.61 12.15 -8.83
CA ILE A 80 -2.93 13.49 -9.35
C ILE A 80 -3.86 14.22 -8.37
N PHE A 81 -3.53 15.47 -8.03
CA PHE A 81 -4.40 16.39 -7.31
C PHE A 81 -4.82 17.53 -8.23
N THR A 82 -6.12 17.62 -8.53
CA THR A 82 -6.69 18.68 -9.38
C THR A 82 -6.87 19.99 -8.61
N SER A 83 -6.96 21.11 -9.32
CA SER A 83 -7.25 22.43 -8.74
C SER A 83 -8.70 22.55 -8.27
N GLU A 84 -9.64 21.94 -8.99
CA GLU A 84 -11.07 21.86 -8.62
C GLU A 84 -11.50 20.41 -8.32
N PRO A 85 -12.48 20.19 -7.42
CA PRO A 85 -13.01 18.86 -7.15
C PRO A 85 -13.92 18.35 -8.28
N ASN A 86 -14.03 17.01 -8.42
CA ASN A 86 -14.78 16.34 -9.50
C ASN A 86 -14.29 16.62 -10.94
N THR A 87 -13.11 17.22 -11.12
CA THR A 87 -12.53 17.46 -12.45
C THR A 87 -12.05 16.15 -13.09
N ASN A 88 -12.72 15.70 -14.14
CA ASN A 88 -12.38 14.45 -14.85
C ASN A 88 -11.31 14.67 -15.94
N ALA A 89 -10.60 13.61 -16.32
CA ALA A 89 -9.62 13.67 -17.41
C ALA A 89 -10.28 14.08 -18.75
N HIS A 90 -9.66 15.04 -19.44
CA HIS A 90 -9.97 15.40 -20.82
C HIS A 90 -8.80 15.01 -21.73
N VAL A 91 -9.06 14.11 -22.68
CA VAL A 91 -8.08 13.52 -23.58
C VAL A 91 -8.40 13.86 -25.03
N ASP A 92 -7.43 14.42 -25.75
CA ASP A 92 -7.46 14.61 -27.20
C ASP A 92 -6.89 13.36 -27.89
N TRP A 93 -7.74 12.34 -28.03
CA TRP A 93 -7.36 10.99 -28.47
C TRP A 93 -6.51 10.94 -29.76
N PRO A 94 -6.81 11.69 -30.85
CA PRO A 94 -5.95 11.77 -32.03
C PRO A 94 -4.51 12.22 -31.74
N ASN A 95 -4.33 13.16 -30.81
CA ASN A 95 -3.05 13.73 -30.37
C ASN A 95 -2.48 13.04 -29.11
N PHE A 96 -3.09 11.94 -28.67
CA PHE A 96 -2.64 11.12 -27.56
C PHE A 96 -2.13 9.75 -28.03
N ILE A 97 -2.93 9.02 -28.84
CA ILE A 97 -2.70 7.59 -29.12
C ILE A 97 -1.52 7.33 -30.07
N SER A 98 -1.21 8.25 -30.99
CA SER A 98 -0.13 8.08 -31.97
C SER A 98 1.22 8.46 -31.38
N GLN A 99 1.25 9.65 -30.76
CA GLN A 99 2.31 10.17 -29.92
C GLN A 99 1.66 11.23 -29.01
N PRO A 100 1.79 11.13 -27.68
CA PRO A 100 1.26 12.14 -26.78
C PRO A 100 1.87 13.52 -27.02
N ASN A 101 1.09 14.43 -27.61
CA ASN A 101 1.46 15.83 -27.75
C ASN A 101 1.28 16.57 -26.41
N PRO A 102 2.07 17.62 -26.11
CA PRO A 102 1.83 18.48 -24.95
C PRO A 102 0.40 19.03 -24.95
N LYS A 103 -0.27 18.97 -23.79
CA LYS A 103 -1.67 19.34 -23.56
C LYS A 103 -2.72 18.45 -24.25
N SER A 104 -2.35 17.27 -24.78
CA SER A 104 -3.35 16.28 -25.21
C SER A 104 -4.04 15.54 -24.05
N LEU A 105 -3.56 15.71 -22.83
CA LEU A 105 -4.23 15.32 -21.59
C LEU A 105 -4.32 16.51 -20.63
N SER A 106 -5.49 16.73 -20.03
CA SER A 106 -5.73 17.84 -19.11
C SER A 106 -6.75 17.51 -18.02
N TYR A 107 -6.66 18.23 -16.90
CA TYR A 107 -7.57 18.14 -15.76
C TYR A 107 -8.11 19.54 -15.44
N GLY A 108 -8.98 20.05 -16.32
CA GLY A 108 -9.49 21.43 -16.26
C GLY A 108 -8.63 22.40 -17.09
N SER A 109 -8.80 23.70 -16.82
CA SER A 109 -8.07 24.77 -17.52
C SER A 109 -6.63 24.98 -17.03
N GLU A 110 -6.35 24.60 -15.79
CA GLU A 110 -5.04 24.74 -15.16
C GLU A 110 -4.31 23.38 -15.11
N ASP A 111 -3.02 23.42 -14.77
CA ASP A 111 -2.29 22.19 -14.47
C ASP A 111 -2.72 21.63 -13.09
N PRO A 112 -2.62 20.31 -12.86
CA PRO A 112 -2.81 19.74 -11.53
C PRO A 112 -1.90 20.40 -10.49
N LEU A 113 -2.44 20.65 -9.29
CA LEU A 113 -1.70 21.25 -8.17
C LEU A 113 -0.48 20.41 -7.78
N TRP A 114 -0.59 19.09 -7.94
CA TRP A 114 0.47 18.14 -7.65
C TRP A 114 0.28 16.87 -8.47
N THR A 115 1.39 16.28 -8.92
CA THR A 115 1.42 14.97 -9.59
C THR A 115 2.66 14.19 -9.16
N SER A 116 2.49 12.90 -8.88
CA SER A 116 3.56 11.92 -8.73
C SER A 116 3.27 10.69 -9.57
N SER A 117 4.30 9.97 -9.99
CA SER A 117 4.16 8.84 -10.91
C SER A 117 5.22 7.77 -10.68
N VAL A 118 4.82 6.50 -10.83
CA VAL A 118 5.72 5.37 -11.05
C VAL A 118 5.58 4.95 -12.51
N ILE A 119 6.71 4.83 -13.21
CA ILE A 119 6.79 4.48 -14.64
C ILE A 119 7.73 3.29 -14.79
N PHE A 120 7.28 2.25 -15.49
CA PHE A 120 8.06 1.06 -15.77
C PHE A 120 8.66 1.11 -17.18
N GLU A 121 9.98 1.28 -17.27
CA GLU A 121 10.67 1.44 -18.56
C GLU A 121 11.03 0.09 -19.22
N SER A 122 11.52 -0.87 -18.42
CA SER A 122 12.05 -2.14 -18.91
C SER A 122 12.12 -3.20 -17.82
N LEU A 123 11.89 -4.46 -18.21
CA LEU A 123 12.29 -5.63 -17.43
C LEU A 123 13.76 -5.96 -17.78
N VAL A 124 14.56 -6.34 -16.78
CA VAL A 124 15.97 -6.74 -16.98
C VAL A 124 16.20 -8.13 -16.40
N GLU A 125 16.64 -9.05 -17.24
CA GLU A 125 17.08 -10.40 -16.88
C GLU A 125 18.62 -10.41 -16.93
N PHE A 126 19.30 -10.78 -15.84
CA PHE A 126 20.75 -10.82 -15.80
C PHE A 126 21.31 -12.01 -15.00
N ASN A 127 22.49 -12.46 -15.40
CA ASN A 127 23.21 -13.55 -14.76
C ASN A 127 24.04 -13.00 -13.58
N ASP A 128 23.52 -13.16 -12.37
CA ASP A 128 24.20 -12.77 -11.13
C ASP A 128 25.28 -13.78 -10.73
N THR A 129 26.43 -13.74 -11.42
CA THR A 129 27.56 -14.63 -11.13
C THR A 129 28.24 -14.36 -9.78
N ASN A 130 27.93 -13.24 -9.13
CA ASN A 130 28.52 -12.81 -7.87
C ASN A 130 27.60 -13.06 -6.66
N ASP A 131 26.35 -13.45 -6.90
CA ASP A 131 25.34 -13.75 -5.88
C ASP A 131 25.10 -12.54 -4.95
N ASP A 132 25.18 -11.32 -5.51
CA ASP A 132 25.13 -10.03 -4.79
C ASP A 132 23.96 -9.12 -5.17
N MET A 133 23.09 -9.61 -6.07
CA MET A 133 21.89 -9.00 -6.63
C MET A 133 22.13 -7.73 -7.45
N LYS A 134 23.38 -7.37 -7.76
CA LYS A 134 23.71 -6.08 -8.43
C LYS A 134 23.99 -6.26 -9.90
N LEU A 135 23.10 -5.70 -10.71
CA LEU A 135 23.33 -5.50 -12.13
C LEU A 135 24.56 -4.61 -12.37
N ASN A 136 25.51 -5.12 -13.14
CA ASN A 136 26.61 -4.31 -13.66
C ASN A 136 26.21 -3.67 -15.00
N TYR A 137 25.74 -2.43 -14.94
CA TYR A 137 25.31 -1.65 -16.10
C TYR A 137 26.36 -1.54 -17.22
N SER A 138 27.67 -1.62 -16.92
CA SER A 138 28.70 -1.51 -17.96
C SER A 138 28.80 -2.74 -18.87
N LYS A 139 28.21 -3.87 -18.46
CA LYS A 139 28.13 -5.11 -19.25
C LYS A 139 26.78 -5.27 -19.96
N CYS A 140 25.70 -4.76 -19.37
CA CYS A 140 24.37 -4.93 -19.95
C CYS A 140 24.23 -4.14 -21.26
N GLY A 141 23.76 -4.81 -22.32
CA GLY A 141 23.72 -4.25 -23.68
C GLY A 141 25.02 -4.36 -24.48
N MET A 142 26.11 -4.89 -23.89
CA MET A 142 27.31 -5.32 -24.63
C MET A 142 27.42 -6.85 -24.69
N ASP A 143 26.89 -7.54 -23.69
CA ASP A 143 26.93 -9.00 -23.56
C ASP A 143 25.54 -9.55 -23.24
N GLU A 144 24.86 -10.08 -24.26
CA GLU A 144 23.54 -10.72 -24.15
C GLU A 144 23.55 -12.03 -23.36
N SER A 145 24.73 -12.63 -23.14
CA SER A 145 24.88 -13.80 -22.26
C SER A 145 24.94 -13.42 -20.78
N TYR A 146 25.30 -12.16 -20.48
CA TYR A 146 25.25 -11.58 -19.15
C TYR A 146 23.89 -10.95 -18.83
N CYS A 147 23.29 -10.19 -19.76
CA CYS A 147 22.11 -9.39 -19.46
C CYS A 147 21.24 -9.10 -20.70
N ARG A 148 19.92 -9.28 -20.56
CA ARG A 148 18.90 -8.93 -21.54
C ARG A 148 17.95 -7.90 -20.96
N THR A 149 17.59 -6.91 -21.77
CA THR A 149 16.65 -5.84 -21.41
C THR A 149 15.45 -5.89 -22.33
N TYR A 150 14.27 -6.11 -21.75
CA TYR A 150 12.99 -6.12 -22.46
C TYR A 150 12.32 -4.77 -22.23
N SER A 151 12.26 -3.91 -23.25
CA SER A 151 11.58 -2.61 -23.13
C SER A 151 10.06 -2.81 -23.09
N LEU A 152 9.41 -2.17 -22.11
CA LEU A 152 7.96 -2.24 -21.94
C LEU A 152 7.19 -1.31 -22.89
N TYR A 153 7.90 -0.48 -23.66
CA TYR A 153 7.32 0.54 -24.55
C TYR A 153 6.48 -0.04 -25.70
N ASN A 154 6.88 -1.19 -26.24
CA ASN A 154 6.20 -1.86 -27.36
C ASN A 154 5.35 -3.06 -26.89
N CYS A 155 5.08 -3.18 -25.59
CA CYS A 155 4.21 -4.24 -25.08
C CYS A 155 2.74 -3.92 -25.40
N THR A 156 2.04 -4.88 -26.00
CA THR A 156 0.58 -4.85 -26.14
C THR A 156 -0.04 -5.37 -24.85
N TRP A 157 -0.79 -4.52 -24.15
CA TRP A 157 -1.46 -4.88 -22.90
C TRP A 157 -2.93 -5.16 -23.18
N ASP A 158 -3.37 -6.41 -22.99
CA ASP A 158 -4.79 -6.69 -22.82
C ASP A 158 -5.21 -6.35 -21.39
N ARG A 159 -6.48 -5.98 -21.23
CA ARG A 159 -7.03 -5.47 -19.96
C ARG A 159 -8.29 -6.22 -19.56
N GLU A 160 -8.28 -6.79 -18.37
CA GLU A 160 -9.43 -7.42 -17.72
C GLU A 160 -9.86 -6.62 -16.49
N LEU A 161 -11.18 -6.41 -16.35
CA LEU A 161 -11.77 -5.75 -15.17
C LEU A 161 -12.15 -6.83 -14.15
N LEU A 162 -11.35 -6.98 -13.10
CA LEU A 162 -11.55 -8.03 -12.08
C LEU A 162 -12.55 -7.61 -11.00
N VAL A 163 -12.49 -6.35 -10.56
CA VAL A 163 -13.35 -5.81 -9.49
C VAL A 163 -13.75 -4.38 -9.81
N ASN A 164 -15.03 -4.04 -9.64
CA ASN A 164 -15.54 -2.67 -9.75
C ASN A 164 -16.65 -2.45 -8.70
N THR A 165 -16.30 -1.85 -7.57
CA THR A 165 -17.23 -1.47 -6.49
C THR A 165 -17.09 0.02 -6.18
N THR A 166 -17.96 0.52 -5.28
CA THR A 166 -17.86 1.92 -4.84
C THR A 166 -16.59 2.23 -4.06
N THR A 167 -15.88 1.25 -3.49
CA THR A 167 -14.66 1.49 -2.68
C THR A 167 -13.39 0.85 -3.22
N HIS A 168 -13.53 -0.11 -4.15
CA HIS A 168 -12.43 -0.89 -4.66
C HIS A 168 -12.58 -1.15 -6.17
N LEU A 169 -11.54 -0.80 -6.94
CA LEU A 169 -11.42 -1.10 -8.35
C LEU A 169 -10.15 -1.94 -8.56
N THR A 170 -10.24 -3.10 -9.21
CA THR A 170 -9.07 -3.88 -9.66
C THR A 170 -9.13 -4.13 -11.15
N ILE A 171 -8.03 -3.81 -11.83
CA ILE A 171 -7.83 -4.04 -13.25
C ILE A 171 -6.52 -4.82 -13.43
N GLN A 172 -6.58 -5.88 -14.23
CA GLN A 172 -5.39 -6.60 -14.67
C GLN A 172 -5.06 -6.17 -16.10
N PHE A 173 -3.87 -5.61 -16.27
CA PHE A 173 -3.16 -5.61 -17.53
C PHE A 173 -2.32 -6.90 -17.57
N ILE A 174 -1.99 -7.47 -18.75
CA ILE A 174 -1.21 -8.73 -18.83
C ILE A 174 -0.02 -8.69 -17.86
N ASN A 175 0.01 -9.59 -16.88
CA ASN A 175 1.03 -9.67 -15.82
C ASN A 175 1.21 -8.44 -14.88
N ILE A 176 0.41 -7.38 -14.98
CA ILE A 176 0.37 -6.27 -14.01
C ILE A 176 -1.06 -6.06 -13.51
N THR A 177 -1.33 -6.43 -12.27
CA THR A 177 -2.62 -6.21 -11.60
C THR A 177 -2.53 -4.96 -10.73
N VAL A 178 -3.48 -4.04 -10.90
CA VAL A 178 -3.53 -2.78 -10.14
C VAL A 178 -4.88 -2.64 -9.46
N SER A 179 -4.85 -2.26 -8.18
CA SER A 179 -6.03 -2.12 -7.32
C SER A 179 -6.05 -0.75 -6.64
N ALA A 180 -7.12 0.03 -6.79
CA ALA A 180 -7.35 1.28 -6.07
C ALA A 180 -8.31 1.07 -4.90
N PHE A 181 -7.97 1.62 -3.73
CA PHE A 181 -8.73 1.52 -2.49
C PHE A 181 -8.95 2.91 -1.87
N ILE A 182 -10.14 3.11 -1.31
CA ILE A 182 -10.49 4.33 -0.56
C ILE A 182 -11.07 4.05 0.83
N ASP A 183 -11.30 2.78 1.14
CA ASP A 183 -11.50 2.25 2.48
C ASP A 183 -10.16 1.84 3.11
N ASP A 184 -10.19 1.63 4.43
CA ASP A 184 -9.07 1.07 5.18
C ASP A 184 -9.19 -0.47 5.17
N GLY A 185 -8.10 -1.16 4.84
CA GLY A 185 -8.13 -2.61 4.71
C GLY A 185 -6.76 -3.21 4.37
N TYR A 186 -6.80 -4.42 3.79
CA TYR A 186 -5.62 -5.17 3.36
C TYR A 186 -5.85 -5.75 1.96
N GLY A 187 -4.84 -5.71 1.10
CA GLY A 187 -4.95 -6.15 -0.28
C GLY A 187 -5.35 -7.62 -0.40
N TYR A 188 -6.13 -7.96 -1.42
CA TYR A 188 -6.55 -9.36 -1.66
C TYR A 188 -5.37 -10.26 -2.07
N TRP A 189 -4.33 -9.69 -2.68
CA TRP A 189 -3.14 -10.40 -3.15
C TRP A 189 -2.03 -10.42 -2.10
N LEU A 190 -1.26 -11.50 -2.03
CA LEU A 190 -0.05 -11.56 -1.21
C LEU A 190 0.92 -10.41 -1.59
N PRO A 191 1.61 -9.78 -0.62
CA PRO A 191 1.66 -10.11 0.80
C PRO A 191 0.57 -9.42 1.63
N HIS A 192 -0.63 -9.23 1.08
CA HIS A 192 -1.80 -8.59 1.72
C HIS A 192 -1.47 -7.23 2.32
N LEU A 193 -0.77 -6.37 1.57
CA LEU A 193 -0.36 -5.05 2.06
C LEU A 193 -1.56 -4.24 2.56
N ALA A 194 -1.42 -3.63 3.73
CA ALA A 194 -2.41 -2.71 4.27
C ALA A 194 -2.61 -1.52 3.31
N HIS A 195 -3.86 -1.10 3.11
CA HIS A 195 -4.23 0.04 2.27
C HIS A 195 -5.19 0.98 3.01
N SER A 196 -5.06 2.26 2.69
CA SER A 196 -5.92 3.38 3.05
C SER A 196 -5.65 4.48 2.02
N LEU A 197 -6.69 5.02 1.36
CA LEU A 197 -6.59 6.10 0.36
C LEU A 197 -5.40 5.97 -0.63
N SER A 198 -5.17 4.77 -1.14
CA SER A 198 -3.98 4.37 -1.88
C SER A 198 -4.30 3.35 -2.97
N PHE A 199 -3.34 3.09 -3.84
CA PHE A 199 -3.44 2.01 -4.82
C PHE A 199 -2.27 1.05 -4.68
N SER A 200 -2.57 -0.24 -4.81
CA SER A 200 -1.60 -1.34 -4.82
C SER A 200 -1.30 -1.73 -6.26
N ILE A 201 -0.03 -1.90 -6.59
CA ILE A 201 0.42 -2.56 -7.82
C ILE A 201 0.99 -3.92 -7.43
N LEU A 202 0.46 -4.98 -8.03
CA LEU A 202 1.04 -6.31 -8.10
C LEU A 202 1.62 -6.50 -9.51
N MET A 203 2.94 -6.59 -9.61
CA MET A 203 3.64 -7.01 -10.82
C MET A 203 3.98 -8.49 -10.73
N LEU A 204 3.57 -9.26 -11.73
CA LEU A 204 3.97 -10.64 -11.95
C LEU A 204 4.96 -10.69 -13.11
N VAL A 205 5.93 -11.59 -13.05
CA VAL A 205 6.85 -11.88 -14.16
C VAL A 205 6.95 -13.38 -14.28
N ASP A 206 6.42 -13.91 -15.37
CA ASP A 206 6.41 -15.34 -15.69
C ASP A 206 6.97 -15.52 -17.11
N SER A 207 7.93 -16.41 -17.29
CA SER A 207 8.53 -16.71 -18.59
C SER A 207 7.86 -17.89 -19.32
N SER A 208 6.86 -18.55 -18.70
CA SER A 208 6.18 -19.71 -19.27
C SER A 208 5.21 -19.34 -20.39
N SER A 209 5.73 -19.28 -21.62
CA SER A 209 4.95 -19.13 -22.84
C SER A 209 4.20 -20.44 -23.23
N SER A 210 3.27 -20.88 -22.38
CA SER A 210 2.30 -21.94 -22.66
C SER A 210 1.16 -21.87 -21.65
N GLU A 211 -0.07 -22.16 -22.07
CA GLU A 211 -1.33 -22.11 -21.29
C GLU A 211 -1.29 -22.88 -19.95
N GLY A 212 -0.60 -22.33 -18.95
CA GLY A 212 -0.33 -22.95 -17.67
C GLY A 212 -1.40 -22.65 -16.63
N SER A 213 -2.23 -23.64 -16.30
CA SER A 213 -3.20 -23.51 -15.22
C SER A 213 -2.49 -23.27 -13.87
N PHE A 214 -2.65 -22.09 -13.30
CA PHE A 214 -2.01 -21.67 -12.05
C PHE A 214 -2.39 -22.60 -10.87
N SER A 215 -1.43 -23.32 -10.31
CA SER A 215 -1.64 -24.21 -9.16
C SER A 215 -1.04 -23.62 -7.90
N ARG A 216 -1.91 -23.07 -7.03
CA ARG A 216 -1.54 -22.41 -5.78
C ARG A 216 -1.17 -23.45 -4.71
N ARG A 217 0.03 -23.37 -4.13
CA ARG A 217 0.42 -24.14 -2.96
C ARG A 217 0.68 -23.22 -1.77
N GLN A 218 -0.15 -23.32 -0.74
CA GLN A 218 0.07 -22.63 0.54
C GLN A 218 1.05 -23.41 1.43
N THR A 219 1.76 -22.69 2.29
CA THR A 219 2.53 -23.22 3.42
C THR A 219 2.31 -22.32 4.63
N GLU A 220 2.11 -22.92 5.80
CA GLU A 220 1.66 -22.24 7.03
C GLU A 220 2.83 -21.83 7.94
N SER A 221 2.71 -20.69 8.63
CA SER A 221 3.42 -20.45 9.90
C SER A 221 2.70 -19.38 10.76
N LEU A 222 2.98 -19.41 12.06
CA LEU A 222 2.11 -18.90 13.13
C LEU A 222 2.32 -17.41 13.48
N ASN A 223 1.96 -16.52 12.56
CA ASN A 223 1.35 -15.24 12.90
C ASN A 223 0.43 -14.86 11.73
N ASP A 224 -0.82 -15.28 11.83
CA ASP A 224 -1.56 -15.88 10.72
C ASP A 224 -2.78 -15.08 10.24
N GLU A 225 -3.17 -14.01 10.95
CA GLU A 225 -4.43 -13.30 10.68
C GLU A 225 -4.50 -12.78 9.24
N HIS A 226 -3.45 -12.13 8.71
CA HIS A 226 -3.44 -11.53 7.36
C HIS A 226 -2.14 -11.69 6.54
N THR A 227 -0.94 -11.87 7.12
CA THR A 227 0.33 -11.86 6.34
C THR A 227 1.32 -12.97 6.75
N PRO A 228 1.17 -14.22 6.26
CA PRO A 228 2.05 -15.31 6.66
C PRO A 228 3.45 -15.16 6.03
N GLY A 229 4.49 -15.11 6.87
CA GLY A 229 5.89 -15.32 6.47
C GLY A 229 6.65 -14.13 5.86
N ILE A 230 6.06 -12.94 5.80
CA ILE A 230 6.71 -11.72 5.28
C ILE A 230 6.64 -10.63 6.37
N PHE A 231 7.76 -10.42 7.05
CA PHE A 231 7.91 -9.40 8.10
C PHE A 231 8.69 -8.16 7.66
N GLU A 232 9.02 -8.05 6.36
CA GLU A 232 9.77 -6.93 5.79
C GLU A 232 8.98 -6.26 4.66
N THR A 233 8.30 -5.16 4.98
CA THR A 233 7.80 -4.20 3.98
C THR A 233 8.90 -3.19 3.67
N ASN A 234 9.50 -3.28 2.47
CA ASN A 234 10.45 -2.27 2.00
C ASN A 234 9.71 -0.98 1.61
N GLU A 235 9.51 -0.10 2.57
CA GLU A 235 8.93 1.23 2.33
C GLU A 235 9.98 2.21 1.78
N LEU A 236 9.61 2.97 0.74
CA LEU A 236 10.48 3.99 0.14
C LEU A 236 10.45 5.31 0.92
N ILE A 237 10.84 5.25 2.19
CA ILE A 237 11.14 6.42 3.01
C ILE A 237 12.51 6.96 2.57
N PHE A 238 12.60 8.26 2.28
CA PHE A 238 13.81 8.89 1.73
C PHE A 238 14.95 9.11 2.77
N SER A 239 15.47 8.05 3.41
CA SER A 239 16.91 7.84 3.71
C SER A 239 17.21 6.57 4.52
N GLY A 240 18.00 5.66 3.93
CA GLY A 240 19.01 4.83 4.61
C GLY A 240 18.57 3.65 5.50
N MET A 241 18.59 2.43 4.97
CA MET A 241 18.46 1.17 5.73
C MET A 241 19.30 0.00 5.16
N ASN A 242 19.41 -1.10 5.92
CA ASN A 242 20.11 -2.36 5.58
C ASN A 242 19.55 -3.55 6.41
N LYS A 243 19.52 -4.78 5.83
CA LYS A 243 18.97 -6.09 6.31
C LYS A 243 17.43 -6.28 6.23
N THR A 244 16.77 -7.37 5.76
CA THR A 244 16.98 -8.82 5.38
C THR A 244 16.59 -9.84 6.47
N ASP A 245 15.72 -10.87 6.29
CA ASP A 245 15.25 -11.66 5.11
C ASP A 245 13.72 -12.01 5.18
N SER A 246 12.99 -12.58 4.18
CA SER A 246 13.27 -13.46 3.02
C SER A 246 12.48 -13.03 1.75
N THR A 247 12.87 -13.48 0.55
CA THR A 247 12.60 -12.82 -0.76
C THR A 247 13.08 -11.37 -0.78
N ARG A 248 14.40 -11.18 -0.77
CA ARG A 248 15.00 -9.84 -0.75
C ARG A 248 14.63 -9.08 -2.03
N VAL A 249 14.37 -7.80 -1.82
CA VAL A 249 14.31 -6.80 -2.88
C VAL A 249 15.55 -5.92 -2.73
N PHE A 250 16.46 -5.94 -3.70
CA PHE A 250 17.56 -4.99 -3.75
C PHE A 250 17.13 -3.81 -4.61
N MET A 251 17.12 -2.61 -4.02
CA MET A 251 16.96 -1.38 -4.79
C MET A 251 18.31 -0.68 -4.95
N SER A 252 18.66 -0.32 -6.19
CA SER A 252 19.85 0.48 -6.47
C SER A 252 19.73 1.91 -5.92
N LYS A 253 20.85 2.60 -5.79
CA LYS A 253 20.83 4.04 -5.50
C LYS A 253 20.13 4.78 -6.63
N GLY A 254 19.06 5.51 -6.32
CA GLY A 254 18.29 6.28 -7.31
C GLY A 254 19.14 7.30 -8.07
N ILE A 255 19.22 7.14 -9.38
CA ILE A 255 19.95 8.00 -10.32
C ILE A 255 19.02 9.12 -10.77
N ALA A 256 19.45 10.38 -10.66
CA ALA A 256 18.66 11.52 -11.14
C ALA A 256 18.50 11.46 -12.67
N VAL A 257 17.27 11.58 -13.17
CA VAL A 257 16.99 11.63 -14.61
C VAL A 257 17.00 13.08 -15.07
N THR A 258 17.93 13.43 -15.94
CA THR A 258 17.99 14.74 -16.61
C THR A 258 17.42 14.64 -18.03
N ALA A 259 16.83 15.73 -18.54
CA ALA A 259 16.12 15.76 -19.83
C ALA A 259 15.03 14.68 -19.94
N MET A 260 14.08 14.69 -19.00
CA MET A 260 12.96 13.76 -18.95
C MET A 260 12.10 13.75 -20.21
N HIS A 261 11.94 14.89 -20.89
CA HIS A 261 11.23 14.97 -22.16
C HIS A 261 11.79 14.01 -23.23
N LYS A 262 13.06 13.59 -23.14
CA LYS A 262 13.67 12.65 -24.08
C LYS A 262 13.27 11.20 -23.82
N TYR A 263 12.99 10.83 -22.57
CA TYR A 263 12.72 9.46 -22.14
C TYR A 263 11.23 9.19 -21.94
N PHE A 264 10.44 10.21 -21.61
CA PHE A 264 9.04 10.10 -21.19
C PHE A 264 8.07 10.87 -22.10
N ASN A 265 8.47 11.27 -23.31
CA ASN A 265 7.60 11.92 -24.32
C ASN A 265 6.38 11.09 -24.74
N LEU A 266 6.37 9.80 -24.41
CA LEU A 266 5.32 8.85 -24.78
C LEU A 266 4.46 8.46 -23.56
N THR A 267 4.50 9.26 -22.49
CA THR A 267 3.76 9.03 -21.25
C THR A 267 2.67 10.09 -21.06
N SER A 268 1.61 9.74 -20.32
CA SER A 268 0.62 10.71 -19.83
C SER A 268 1.23 11.89 -19.05
N LEU A 269 2.41 11.74 -18.42
CA LEU A 269 3.11 12.87 -17.79
C LEU A 269 3.46 13.97 -18.82
N TYR A 270 3.99 13.58 -19.97
CA TYR A 270 4.33 14.51 -21.05
C TYR A 270 3.08 15.03 -21.75
N ALA A 271 2.01 14.24 -21.84
CA ALA A 271 0.71 14.68 -22.34
C ALA A 271 0.13 15.86 -21.51
N ILE A 272 0.35 15.89 -20.20
CA ILE A 272 -0.09 16.99 -19.31
C ILE A 272 0.87 18.19 -19.38
N TYR A 273 2.16 17.93 -19.19
CA TYR A 273 3.13 19.00 -18.87
C TYR A 273 4.02 19.43 -20.05
N GLY A 274 4.16 18.58 -21.08
CA GLY A 274 5.12 18.75 -22.18
C GLY A 274 6.57 18.78 -21.66
N ASN A 275 7.43 19.58 -22.32
CA ASN A 275 8.83 19.76 -21.90
C ASN A 275 9.01 20.28 -20.46
N ARG A 276 7.95 20.80 -19.81
CA ARG A 276 8.02 21.22 -18.40
C ARG A 276 8.24 20.05 -17.44
N ILE A 277 8.10 18.79 -17.86
CA ILE A 277 8.51 17.65 -17.04
C ILE A 277 9.98 17.72 -16.64
N ASP A 278 10.85 18.38 -17.41
CA ASP A 278 12.27 18.57 -17.02
C ASP A 278 12.45 19.35 -15.70
N GLN A 279 11.42 20.03 -15.21
CA GLN A 279 11.41 20.75 -13.93
C GLN A 279 11.05 19.84 -12.73
N PHE A 280 10.55 18.63 -12.98
CA PHE A 280 10.10 17.69 -11.96
C PHE A 280 11.29 16.88 -11.41
N LEU A 281 11.23 16.53 -10.13
CA LEU A 281 12.20 15.62 -9.54
C LEU A 281 11.91 14.17 -9.97
N ALA A 282 12.79 13.60 -10.80
CA ALA A 282 12.75 12.18 -11.13
C ALA A 282 14.02 11.44 -10.76
N ARG A 283 13.83 10.22 -10.28
CA ARG A 283 14.88 9.26 -9.95
C ARG A 283 14.55 7.92 -10.58
N ARG A 284 15.49 7.39 -11.35
CA ARG A 284 15.45 6.02 -11.87
C ARG A 284 16.09 5.10 -10.86
N TYR A 285 15.39 4.03 -10.53
CA TYR A 285 15.86 2.96 -9.66
C TYR A 285 15.88 1.65 -10.47
N LEU A 286 16.82 0.77 -10.15
CA LEU A 286 16.71 -0.63 -10.51
C LEU A 286 16.25 -1.38 -9.26
N VAL A 287 15.25 -2.23 -9.45
CA VAL A 287 14.76 -3.16 -8.43
C VAL A 287 15.12 -4.56 -8.94
N SER A 288 15.92 -5.30 -8.17
CA SER A 288 16.28 -6.69 -8.45
C SER A 288 15.81 -7.60 -7.32
N PHE A 289 15.54 -8.86 -7.67
CA PHE A 289 14.85 -9.82 -6.83
C PHE A 289 15.65 -11.12 -6.74
N GLY A 290 15.62 -11.75 -5.56
CA GLY A 290 16.31 -13.00 -5.27
C GLY A 290 16.98 -12.96 -3.91
N ALA A 291 17.64 -14.05 -3.52
CA ALA A 291 18.48 -14.13 -2.35
C ALA A 291 19.71 -15.00 -2.64
N PRO A 292 20.86 -14.75 -1.99
CA PRO A 292 22.08 -15.50 -2.21
C PRO A 292 21.86 -17.02 -2.16
N ASN A 293 22.21 -17.73 -3.23
CA ASN A 293 22.06 -19.19 -3.41
C ASN A 293 20.61 -19.73 -3.45
N ASP A 294 19.57 -18.90 -3.58
CA ASP A 294 18.19 -19.41 -3.66
C ASP A 294 17.91 -20.19 -4.96
N GLY A 295 18.48 -19.74 -6.07
CA GLY A 295 18.18 -20.20 -7.43
C GLY A 295 16.69 -20.17 -7.77
N PHE A 296 15.88 -19.33 -7.12
CA PHE A 296 14.42 -19.38 -7.14
C PHE A 296 13.88 -19.18 -8.56
N TYR A 297 14.16 -18.03 -9.16
CA TYR A 297 13.67 -17.69 -10.51
C TYR A 297 14.14 -18.70 -11.56
N ASN A 298 15.36 -19.23 -11.46
CA ASN A 298 15.85 -20.26 -12.38
C ASN A 298 15.03 -21.57 -12.29
N LYS A 299 14.59 -21.96 -11.09
CA LYS A 299 13.79 -23.16 -10.83
C LYS A 299 12.30 -22.98 -11.16
N THR A 300 11.73 -21.83 -10.83
CA THR A 300 10.28 -21.57 -10.92
C THR A 300 9.86 -20.85 -12.18
N GLN A 301 10.79 -20.14 -12.84
CA GLN A 301 10.54 -19.24 -13.97
C GLN A 301 9.50 -18.14 -13.66
N TYR A 302 9.31 -17.85 -12.37
CA TYR A 302 8.26 -16.99 -11.84
C TYR A 302 8.82 -16.02 -10.81
N ASN A 303 8.35 -14.77 -10.86
CA ASN A 303 8.59 -13.75 -9.86
C ASN A 303 7.32 -12.92 -9.62
N ALA A 304 7.18 -12.37 -8.42
CA ALA A 304 6.05 -11.53 -8.05
C ALA A 304 6.51 -10.45 -7.08
N TRP A 305 6.11 -9.21 -7.34
CA TRP A 305 6.41 -8.06 -6.49
C TRP A 305 5.18 -7.18 -6.33
N THR A 306 4.84 -6.90 -5.08
CA THR A 306 3.71 -6.04 -4.71
C THR A 306 4.23 -4.82 -3.96
N PHE A 307 3.74 -3.64 -4.31
CA PHE A 307 3.99 -2.41 -3.57
C PHE A 307 2.78 -1.48 -3.62
N ASN A 308 2.68 -0.59 -2.64
CA ASN A 308 1.62 0.41 -2.57
C ASN A 308 2.17 1.79 -2.96
N LEU A 309 1.34 2.59 -3.61
CA LEU A 309 1.55 4.02 -3.81
C LEU A 309 0.32 4.78 -3.31
N GLY A 310 0.52 5.75 -2.43
CA GLY A 310 -0.55 6.45 -1.72
C GLY A 310 -0.18 7.88 -1.35
N HIS A 311 -1.13 8.57 -0.73
CA HIS A 311 -0.96 9.95 -0.26
C HIS A 311 -1.39 10.07 1.20
N GLY A 312 -0.67 10.89 1.95
CA GLY A 312 -0.85 11.04 3.38
C GLY A 312 0.27 10.37 4.15
N GLU A 313 0.00 10.03 5.40
CA GLU A 313 0.93 9.32 6.25
C GLU A 313 1.00 7.84 5.85
N PRO A 314 2.17 7.19 5.93
CA PRO A 314 2.27 5.75 5.76
C PRO A 314 1.31 5.02 6.69
N ILE A 315 0.82 3.87 6.23
CA ILE A 315 -0.09 3.05 7.02
C ILE A 315 0.77 2.33 8.05
N ASP A 316 0.77 2.84 9.29
CA ASP A 316 1.41 2.16 10.40
C ASP A 316 0.93 0.70 10.48
N GLY A 317 1.86 -0.24 10.35
CA GLY A 317 1.63 -1.69 10.53
C GLY A 317 1.34 -2.09 11.99
N ASN A 318 0.66 -1.22 12.73
CA ASN A 318 0.21 -1.44 14.10
C ASN A 318 -0.81 -2.59 14.15
N LEU A 319 -0.95 -3.19 15.35
CA LEU A 319 -1.84 -4.32 15.59
C LEU A 319 -3.25 -4.10 15.01
N SER A 320 -3.82 -5.15 14.39
CA SER A 320 -5.20 -5.21 13.90
C SER A 320 -6.16 -4.53 14.90
N ARG A 321 -7.05 -3.66 14.42
CA ARG A 321 -8.03 -2.95 15.26
C ARG A 321 -8.81 -3.91 16.16
N ASN A 322 -9.10 -5.11 15.67
CA ASN A 322 -9.77 -6.16 16.42
C ASN A 322 -8.90 -6.71 17.56
N VAL A 323 -7.59 -6.86 17.35
CA VAL A 323 -6.60 -7.28 18.35
C VAL A 323 -6.38 -6.19 19.41
N ILE A 324 -6.35 -4.91 19.04
CA ILE A 324 -6.30 -3.79 19.99
C ILE A 324 -7.56 -3.78 20.87
N ILE A 325 -8.73 -3.97 20.27
CA ILE A 325 -10.01 -4.06 21.01
C ILE A 325 -10.01 -5.28 21.95
N ALA A 326 -9.63 -6.46 21.46
CA ALA A 326 -9.63 -7.70 22.24
C ALA A 326 -8.63 -7.65 23.42
N SER A 327 -7.42 -7.15 23.20
CA SER A 327 -6.40 -6.98 24.26
C SER A 327 -6.82 -5.94 25.29
N THR A 328 -7.48 -4.85 24.88
CA THR A 328 -8.06 -3.85 25.80
C THR A 328 -9.16 -4.46 26.67
N PHE A 329 -10.10 -5.21 26.08
CA PHE A 329 -11.14 -5.90 26.85
C PHE A 329 -10.56 -6.93 27.83
N LEU A 330 -9.58 -7.73 27.39
CA LEU A 330 -8.92 -8.71 28.25
C LEU A 330 -8.20 -8.04 29.43
N GLY A 331 -7.49 -6.93 29.17
CA GLY A 331 -6.83 -6.13 30.20
C GLY A 331 -7.80 -5.59 31.25
N ILE A 332 -8.95 -5.05 30.83
CA ILE A 332 -10.00 -4.56 31.72
C ILE A 332 -10.54 -5.70 32.61
N ILE A 333 -10.79 -6.89 32.05
CA ILE A 333 -11.27 -8.06 32.81
C ILE A 333 -10.24 -8.48 33.86
N VAL A 334 -8.95 -8.51 33.52
CA VAL A 334 -7.87 -8.84 34.46
C VAL A 334 -7.83 -7.84 35.61
N VAL A 335 -7.86 -6.53 35.32
CA VAL A 335 -7.86 -5.48 36.37
C VAL A 335 -9.08 -5.61 37.29
N ILE A 336 -10.28 -5.84 36.75
CA ILE A 336 -11.49 -6.05 37.57
C ILE A 336 -11.34 -7.29 38.46
N SER A 337 -10.81 -8.40 37.94
CA SER A 337 -10.64 -9.62 38.73
C SER A 337 -9.66 -9.46 39.90
N ILE A 338 -8.58 -8.68 39.71
CA ILE A 338 -7.64 -8.30 40.76
C ILE A 338 -8.33 -7.43 41.80
N MET A 339 -9.06 -6.39 41.37
CA MET A 339 -9.77 -5.47 42.27
C MET A 339 -10.84 -6.17 43.13
N VAL A 340 -11.63 -7.07 42.55
CA VAL A 340 -12.62 -7.88 43.28
C VAL A 340 -11.93 -8.82 44.26
N SER A 341 -10.87 -9.50 43.85
CA SER A 341 -10.11 -10.43 44.70
C SER A 341 -9.45 -9.71 45.88
N SER A 342 -8.80 -8.56 45.65
CA SER A 342 -8.22 -7.72 46.70
C SER A 342 -9.29 -7.22 47.67
N SER A 343 -10.44 -6.74 47.15
CA SER A 343 -11.57 -6.29 47.98
C SER A 343 -12.15 -7.41 48.84
N PHE A 344 -12.28 -8.62 48.29
CA PHE A 344 -12.74 -9.80 49.02
C PHE A 344 -11.75 -10.23 50.11
N CYS A 345 -10.44 -10.22 49.82
CA CYS A 345 -9.39 -10.48 50.80
C CYS A 345 -9.41 -9.46 51.95
N LEU A 346 -9.59 -8.16 51.64
CA LEU A 346 -9.72 -7.10 52.66
C LEU A 346 -10.99 -7.27 53.51
N TYR A 347 -12.14 -7.55 52.88
CA TYR A 347 -13.39 -7.83 53.58
C TYR A 347 -13.29 -9.04 54.52
N LYS A 348 -12.70 -10.16 54.06
CA LYS A 348 -12.49 -11.35 54.87
C LYS A 348 -11.55 -11.07 56.05
N ARG A 349 -10.49 -10.28 55.85
CA ARG A 349 -9.55 -9.87 56.92
C ARG A 349 -10.21 -8.93 57.94
N TRP A 350 -11.05 -8.01 57.49
CA TRP A 350 -11.84 -7.13 58.37
C TRP A 350 -12.85 -7.93 59.19
N LYS A 351 -13.61 -8.84 58.55
CA LYS A 351 -14.58 -9.71 59.24
C LYS A 351 -13.89 -10.55 60.31
N ASN A 352 -12.79 -11.23 59.98
CA ASN A 352 -12.06 -12.06 60.95
C ASN A 352 -11.60 -11.25 62.17
N ARG A 353 -11.04 -10.05 61.97
CA ARG A 353 -10.65 -9.15 63.08
C ARG A 353 -11.82 -8.77 64.00
N ASN A 354 -13.02 -8.61 63.45
CA ASN A 354 -14.22 -8.29 64.22
C ASN A 354 -14.96 -9.53 64.77
N THR A 355 -14.48 -10.74 64.49
CA THR A 355 -15.06 -12.00 64.97
C THR A 355 -14.16 -12.73 65.97
N GLU A 356 -13.00 -12.15 66.34
CA GLU A 356 -12.25 -12.63 67.50
C GLU A 356 -13.04 -12.27 68.78
N PRO A 357 -13.47 -13.27 69.60
CA PRO A 357 -14.16 -12.97 70.84
C PRO A 357 -13.17 -12.36 71.83
N HIS A 358 -13.55 -11.22 72.44
CA HIS A 358 -12.89 -10.74 73.64
C HIS A 358 -13.06 -11.79 74.76
N PHE A 359 -12.05 -12.63 74.94
CA PHE A 359 -11.93 -13.51 76.11
C PHE A 359 -11.68 -12.67 77.35
N SER A 360 -12.78 -12.20 77.96
CA SER A 360 -12.76 -11.55 79.26
C SER A 360 -12.49 -12.63 80.32
N TYR A 361 -11.26 -12.70 80.82
CA TYR A 361 -10.92 -13.50 81.98
C TYR A 361 -11.54 -12.88 83.24
N GLY A 362 -12.68 -13.41 83.68
CA GLY A 362 -12.98 -13.56 85.10
C GLY A 362 -12.41 -14.91 85.59
N GLN A 363 -12.08 -15.11 86.85
CA GLN A 363 -12.31 -14.30 88.06
C GLN A 363 -11.16 -14.53 89.06
N ILE A 364 -10.94 -13.59 89.98
CA ILE A 364 -11.01 -13.73 91.46
C ILE A 364 -10.72 -12.35 92.07
#